data_AF-A0A7W1BPK6-F1
#
_entry.id   AF-A0A7W1BPK6-F1
#
_cell.length_a   1.000
_cell.length_b   1.000
_cell.length_c   1.000
_cell.angle_alpha   90.00
_cell.angle_beta   90.00
_cell.angle_gamma   90.00
#
_symmetry.space_group_name_H-M   'P 1'
#
loop_
_entity.id
_entity.type
_entity.pdbx_description
1 polymer ?
#
loop_
_entity_poly.entity_id
_entity_poly.type
_entity_poly.pdbx_seq_one_letter_code
_entity_poly.pdbx_strand_id
1 'polypeptide(L)'
;MSHDDSTIGARVRDERGLGLVELLAATMMLMIGILALFAMFESGIRTIKRASTVTTAGALADREMENMRAIQYASIGLPETLVVPAAVPPYSTDPAYQAAANRVALNACGTAPCTTKVPVQTLTGADGKSYRVDTYMTWQTITGGRAVKLVTIVVRDGADTNKVWARTASSFDASTGE
;
A
#
# COMPACT_ATOMS: atom_id res chain seq x y z
N MET A 1 51.69 -70.54 -10.57
CA MET A 1 50.33 -70.04 -10.28
C MET A 1 50.46 -68.53 -10.14
N SER A 2 50.22 -67.82 -11.24
CA SER A 2 50.38 -66.37 -11.37
C SER A 2 49.04 -65.72 -11.05
N HIS A 3 48.92 -65.02 -9.92
CA HIS A 3 47.77 -64.17 -9.64
C HIS A 3 48.18 -62.71 -9.74
N ASP A 4 47.79 -62.19 -10.89
CA ASP A 4 47.58 -60.82 -11.31
C ASP A 4 47.31 -59.80 -10.18
N ASP A 5 48.38 -59.19 -9.69
CA ASP A 5 48.37 -58.07 -8.73
C ASP A 5 48.47 -56.71 -9.46
N SER A 6 48.28 -56.69 -10.78
CA SER A 6 48.53 -55.51 -11.61
C SER A 6 47.33 -54.55 -11.72
N THR A 7 46.14 -54.98 -11.28
CA THR A 7 44.89 -54.23 -11.46
C THR A 7 44.53 -53.29 -10.31
N ILE A 8 45.21 -53.37 -9.16
CA ILE A 8 44.91 -52.53 -7.98
C ILE A 8 45.66 -51.18 -8.03
N GLY A 9 46.86 -51.14 -8.63
CA GLY A 9 47.67 -49.92 -8.71
C GLY A 9 47.17 -48.84 -9.68
N ALA A 10 46.39 -49.23 -10.69
CA ALA A 10 45.86 -48.30 -11.69
C ALA A 10 44.66 -47.49 -11.19
N ARG A 11 43.93 -47.97 -10.19
CA ARG A 11 42.70 -47.31 -9.68
C ARG A 11 42.95 -46.24 -8.62
N VAL A 12 44.11 -46.22 -7.96
CA VAL A 12 44.40 -45.27 -6.86
C VAL A 12 45.17 -44.02 -7.34
N ARG A 13 45.72 -44.06 -8.55
CA ARG A 13 46.53 -42.96 -9.12
C ARG A 13 45.76 -41.93 -9.94
N ASP A 14 44.45 -42.10 -10.10
CA ASP A 14 43.62 -41.25 -10.98
C ASP A 14 42.84 -40.13 -10.25
N GLU A 15 42.77 -40.12 -8.90
CA GLU A 15 41.98 -39.12 -8.15
C GLU A 15 42.80 -38.12 -7.31
N ARG A 16 44.14 -38.26 -7.26
CA ARG A 16 45.00 -37.48 -6.34
C ARG A 16 45.43 -36.09 -6.82
N GLY A 17 45.25 -35.78 -8.11
CA GLY A 17 45.61 -34.48 -8.70
C GLY A 17 44.43 -33.51 -8.89
N LEU A 18 43.19 -34.02 -8.82
CA LEU A 18 41.97 -33.25 -9.10
C LEU A 18 41.32 -32.67 -7.83
N GLY A 19 41.53 -33.26 -6.65
CA GLY A 19 40.83 -32.89 -5.40
C GLY A 19 41.11 -31.48 -4.85
N LEU A 20 42.29 -30.90 -5.06
CA LEU A 20 42.58 -29.52 -4.61
C LEU A 20 41.95 -28.47 -5.54
N VAL A 21 41.98 -28.73 -6.85
CA VAL A 21 41.32 -27.87 -7.85
C VAL A 21 39.81 -27.95 -7.69
N GLU A 22 39.30 -29.14 -7.39
CA GLU A 22 37.88 -29.37 -7.12
C GLU A 22 37.43 -28.69 -5.82
N LEU A 23 38.23 -28.69 -4.75
CA LEU A 23 37.94 -27.93 -3.53
C LEU A 23 37.95 -26.41 -3.79
N LEU A 24 38.91 -25.91 -4.58
CA LEU A 24 38.96 -24.50 -4.99
C LEU A 24 37.76 -24.12 -5.85
N ALA A 25 37.39 -24.96 -6.82
CA ALA A 25 36.21 -24.75 -7.64
C ALA A 25 34.93 -24.84 -6.80
N ALA A 26 34.82 -25.79 -5.87
CA ALA A 26 33.67 -25.95 -4.97
C ALA A 26 33.50 -24.74 -4.05
N THR A 27 34.59 -24.26 -3.44
CA THR A 27 34.56 -23.06 -2.59
C THR A 27 34.24 -21.81 -3.40
N MET A 28 34.73 -21.68 -4.63
CA MET A 28 34.35 -20.59 -5.54
C MET A 28 32.86 -20.62 -5.88
N MET A 29 32.32 -21.78 -6.26
CA MET A 29 30.89 -21.93 -6.54
C MET A 29 30.03 -21.65 -5.31
N LEU A 30 30.49 -22.11 -4.13
CA LEU A 30 29.83 -21.82 -2.85
C LEU A 30 29.81 -20.31 -2.56
N MET A 31 30.93 -19.60 -2.74
CA MET A 31 31.00 -18.15 -2.56
C MET A 31 30.04 -17.42 -3.50
N ILE A 32 30.00 -17.81 -4.77
CA ILE A 32 29.08 -17.23 -5.76
C ILE A 32 27.62 -17.47 -5.33
N GLY A 33 27.30 -18.68 -4.87
CA GLY A 33 25.96 -19.03 -4.40
C GLY A 33 25.49 -18.22 -3.20
N ILE A 34 26.36 -18.02 -2.20
CA ILE A 34 26.01 -17.26 -0.98
C ILE A 34 25.80 -15.77 -1.29
N LEU A 35 26.62 -15.18 -2.16
CA LEU A 35 26.44 -13.80 -2.60
C LEU A 35 25.10 -13.61 -3.34
N ALA A 36 24.72 -14.58 -4.18
CA ALA A 36 23.43 -14.57 -4.85
C ALA A 36 22.25 -14.64 -3.86
N LEU A 37 22.34 -15.50 -2.84
CA LEU A 37 21.31 -15.62 -1.80
C LEU A 37 21.17 -14.31 -1.00
N PHE A 38 22.27 -13.67 -0.63
CA PHE A 38 22.24 -12.40 0.10
C PHE A 38 21.49 -11.31 -0.67
N ALA A 39 21.80 -11.15 -1.97
CA ALA A 39 21.10 -10.20 -2.83
C ALA A 39 19.58 -10.50 -2.94
N MET A 40 19.20 -11.79 -2.98
CA MET A 40 17.79 -12.19 -2.97
C MET A 40 17.10 -11.85 -1.64
N PHE A 41 17.77 -12.04 -0.49
CA PHE A 41 17.18 -11.70 0.81
C PHE A 41 16.89 -10.21 0.95
N GLU A 42 17.79 -9.34 0.49
CA GLU A 42 17.54 -7.89 0.54
C GLU A 42 16.33 -7.47 -0.31
N SER A 43 16.21 -8.02 -1.53
CA SER A 43 15.08 -7.74 -2.41
C SER A 43 13.77 -8.32 -1.83
N GLY A 44 13.83 -9.51 -1.23
CA GLY A 44 12.70 -10.13 -0.52
C GLY A 44 12.21 -9.27 0.64
N ILE A 45 13.11 -8.81 1.52
CA ILE A 45 12.75 -7.97 2.67
C ILE A 45 12.11 -6.64 2.22
N ARG A 46 12.67 -5.98 1.19
CA ARG A 46 12.08 -4.74 0.64
C ARG A 46 10.67 -4.99 0.08
N THR A 47 10.48 -6.10 -0.62
CA THR A 47 9.20 -6.49 -1.21
C THR A 47 8.16 -6.77 -0.11
N ILE A 48 8.53 -7.52 0.93
CA ILE A 48 7.64 -7.82 2.06
C ILE A 48 7.25 -6.54 2.82
N LYS A 49 8.20 -5.64 3.09
CA LYS A 49 7.91 -4.34 3.73
C LYS A 49 6.93 -3.51 2.90
N ARG A 50 7.11 -3.49 1.58
CA ARG A 50 6.17 -2.81 0.66
C ARG A 50 4.79 -3.45 0.72
N ALA A 51 4.70 -4.77 0.65
CA ALA A 51 3.44 -5.50 0.73
C ALA A 51 2.69 -5.23 2.05
N SER A 52 3.41 -5.21 3.18
CA SER A 52 2.85 -4.84 4.48
C SER A 52 2.32 -3.40 4.48
N THR A 53 3.06 -2.46 3.90
CA THR A 53 2.65 -1.05 3.79
C THR A 53 1.37 -0.90 2.95
N VAL A 54 1.28 -1.59 1.82
CA VAL A 54 0.09 -1.60 0.95
C VAL A 54 -1.11 -2.20 1.68
N THR A 55 -0.92 -3.30 2.41
CA THR A 55 -1.99 -3.97 3.17
C THR A 55 -2.52 -3.05 4.28
N THR A 56 -1.63 -2.42 5.05
CA THR A 56 -2.00 -1.48 6.10
C THR A 56 -2.72 -0.25 5.53
N ALA A 57 -2.22 0.31 4.43
CA ALA A 57 -2.86 1.45 3.77
C ALA A 57 -4.26 1.10 3.23
N GLY A 58 -4.42 -0.11 2.67
CA GLY A 58 -5.73 -0.62 2.24
C GLY A 58 -6.71 -0.75 3.41
N ALA A 59 -6.28 -1.39 4.50
CA ALA A 59 -7.11 -1.52 5.71
C ALA A 59 -7.50 -0.17 6.31
N LEU A 60 -6.61 0.83 6.23
CA LEU A 60 -6.90 2.19 6.66
C LEU A 60 -7.95 2.86 5.76
N ALA A 61 -7.80 2.73 4.44
CA ALA A 61 -8.78 3.25 3.48
C ALA A 61 -10.16 2.61 3.69
N ASP A 62 -10.21 1.30 3.87
CA ASP A 62 -11.44 0.55 4.08
C ASP A 62 -12.10 0.90 5.42
N ARG A 63 -11.32 1.05 6.48
CA ARG A 63 -11.82 1.54 7.78
C ARG A 63 -12.48 2.90 7.64
N GLU A 64 -11.85 3.82 6.90
CA GLU A 64 -12.39 5.16 6.69
C GLU A 64 -13.67 5.14 5.86
N MET A 65 -13.72 4.30 4.82
CA MET A 65 -14.94 4.09 4.05
C MET A 65 -16.05 3.45 4.88
N GLU A 66 -15.72 2.53 5.78
CA GLU A 66 -16.69 1.91 6.68
C GLU A 66 -17.25 2.92 7.68
N ASN A 67 -16.42 3.82 8.21
CA ASN A 67 -16.90 4.94 9.02
C ASN A 67 -17.91 5.82 8.24
N MET A 68 -17.75 5.96 6.92
CA MET A 68 -18.72 6.71 6.09
C MET A 68 -20.01 5.93 5.86
N ARG A 69 -19.96 4.59 5.82
CA ARG A 69 -21.17 3.74 5.77
C ARG A 69 -21.93 3.71 7.08
N ALA A 70 -21.26 3.97 8.21
CA ALA A 70 -21.87 3.95 9.53
C ALA A 70 -22.66 5.24 9.88
N ILE A 71 -22.63 6.27 9.04
CA ILE A 71 -23.35 7.53 9.27
C ILE A 71 -24.51 7.71 8.30
N GLN A 72 -25.51 8.48 8.73
CA GLN A 72 -26.67 8.79 7.88
C GLN A 72 -26.27 9.54 6.63
N TYR A 73 -26.98 9.28 5.53
CA TYR A 73 -26.71 9.91 4.24
C TYR A 73 -26.70 11.45 4.33
N ALA A 74 -27.60 12.04 5.10
CA ALA A 74 -27.68 13.48 5.32
C ALA A 74 -26.39 14.07 5.93
N SER A 75 -25.69 13.27 6.74
CA SER A 75 -24.49 13.66 7.49
C SER A 75 -23.17 13.41 6.75
N ILE A 76 -23.20 12.81 5.55
CA ILE A 76 -22.02 12.64 4.70
C ILE A 76 -21.72 13.99 4.02
N GLY A 77 -20.62 14.63 4.38
CA GLY A 77 -20.16 15.85 3.74
C GLY A 77 -19.06 16.53 4.55
N LEU A 78 -18.29 17.40 3.89
CA LEU A 78 -17.20 18.10 4.55
C LEU A 78 -17.68 19.47 5.06
N PRO A 79 -17.32 19.88 6.28
CA PRO A 79 -17.75 21.17 6.81
C PRO A 79 -17.14 22.32 6.01
N GLU A 80 -17.97 23.28 5.58
CA GLU A 80 -17.58 24.34 4.64
C GLU A 80 -16.38 25.19 5.14
N THR A 81 -16.27 25.39 6.46
CA THR A 81 -15.16 26.10 7.11
C THR A 81 -13.82 25.35 7.08
N LEU A 82 -13.83 24.02 6.96
CA LEU A 82 -12.62 23.18 6.86
C LEU A 82 -12.27 22.83 5.41
N VAL A 83 -13.17 23.09 4.47
CA VAL A 83 -13.04 22.78 3.04
C VAL A 83 -12.30 23.88 2.25
N VAL A 84 -12.28 25.11 2.78
CA VAL A 84 -11.64 26.28 2.15
C VAL A 84 -10.15 26.47 2.52
N PRO A 85 -9.65 26.11 3.72
CA PRO A 85 -8.21 26.21 4.03
C PRO A 85 -7.34 25.07 3.46
N ALA A 86 -7.91 23.95 3.03
CA ALA A 86 -7.17 22.74 2.66
C ALA A 86 -6.60 22.75 1.22
N ALA A 87 -6.20 23.89 0.69
CA ALA A 87 -5.43 23.97 -0.56
C ALA A 87 -3.97 23.53 -0.37
N VAL A 88 -3.74 22.42 0.36
CA VAL A 88 -2.42 21.86 0.65
C VAL A 88 -2.12 20.79 -0.39
N PRO A 89 -1.17 21.01 -1.32
CA PRO A 89 -0.73 19.93 -2.20
C PRO A 89 -0.24 18.72 -1.39
N PRO A 90 -0.52 17.48 -1.83
CA PRO A 90 -1.18 17.14 -3.09
C PRO A 90 -2.72 17.03 -3.00
N TYR A 91 -3.38 17.49 -1.92
CA TYR A 91 -4.84 17.37 -1.79
C TYR A 91 -5.58 18.11 -2.91
N SER A 92 -5.23 19.39 -3.12
CA SER A 92 -5.85 20.26 -4.12
C SER A 92 -5.48 19.94 -5.58
N THR A 93 -4.47 19.10 -5.78
CA THR A 93 -3.98 18.67 -7.09
C THR A 93 -4.38 17.24 -7.43
N ASP A 94 -5.07 16.53 -6.53
CA ASP A 94 -5.56 15.18 -6.78
C ASP A 94 -6.71 15.20 -7.79
N PRO A 95 -6.80 14.22 -8.72
CA PRO A 95 -7.94 14.11 -9.63
C PRO A 95 -9.32 14.01 -8.96
N ALA A 96 -9.40 13.56 -7.71
CA ALA A 96 -10.64 13.50 -6.94
C ALA A 96 -11.05 14.86 -6.34
N TYR A 97 -10.16 15.85 -6.35
CA TYR A 97 -10.47 17.19 -5.90
C TYR A 97 -11.41 17.89 -6.89
N GLN A 98 -12.50 18.45 -6.38
CA GLN A 98 -13.44 19.28 -7.14
C GLN A 98 -13.45 20.69 -6.60
N ALA A 99 -13.90 21.70 -7.34
CA ALA A 99 -14.14 23.05 -6.81
C ALA A 99 -15.34 23.07 -5.84
N ALA A 100 -15.44 24.09 -4.99
CA ALA A 100 -16.48 24.20 -3.95
C ALA A 100 -17.91 23.94 -4.47
N ALA A 101 -18.24 24.42 -5.67
CA ALA A 101 -19.55 24.25 -6.29
C ALA A 101 -20.00 22.78 -6.50
N ASN A 102 -19.05 21.83 -6.58
CA ASN A 102 -19.34 20.42 -6.84
C ASN A 102 -18.93 19.50 -5.67
N ARG A 103 -18.55 20.08 -4.52
CA ARG A 103 -18.27 19.36 -3.29
C ARG A 103 -19.55 19.13 -2.49
N VAL A 104 -19.54 18.10 -1.66
CA VAL A 104 -20.59 17.91 -0.66
C VAL A 104 -20.20 18.69 0.59
N ALA A 105 -20.80 19.87 0.78
CA ALA A 105 -20.56 20.72 1.94
C ALA A 105 -21.66 20.55 3.01
N LEU A 106 -21.29 20.66 4.29
CA LEU A 106 -22.20 20.75 5.42
C LEU A 106 -21.97 22.06 6.20
N ASN A 107 -23.04 22.71 6.65
CA ASN A 107 -23.01 24.00 7.37
C ASN A 107 -22.52 23.90 8.83
N ALA A 108 -21.61 22.98 9.12
CA ALA A 108 -21.27 22.45 10.43
C ALA A 108 -22.28 21.42 10.95
N CYS A 109 -21.75 20.53 11.76
CA CYS A 109 -22.50 19.50 12.41
C CYS A 109 -23.17 20.09 13.64
N GLY A 110 -24.50 19.99 13.70
CA GLY A 110 -25.21 20.23 14.95
C GLY A 110 -24.93 19.11 15.96
N THR A 111 -25.96 18.61 16.63
CA THR A 111 -25.87 17.49 17.59
C THR A 111 -25.92 16.10 16.93
N ALA A 112 -26.12 16.03 15.61
CA ALA A 112 -26.15 14.77 14.86
C ALA A 112 -24.72 14.25 14.56
N PRO A 113 -24.49 12.93 14.55
CA PRO A 113 -23.21 12.37 14.17
C PRO A 113 -22.94 12.70 12.69
N CYS A 114 -21.95 13.55 12.49
CA CYS A 114 -21.42 13.89 11.18
C CYS A 114 -19.97 13.48 11.08
N THR A 115 -19.40 13.60 9.89
CA THR A 115 -17.96 13.60 9.76
C THR A 115 -17.41 14.92 10.29
N THR A 116 -17.03 14.99 11.56
CA THR A 116 -16.09 16.01 12.08
C THR A 116 -14.69 15.83 11.48
N LYS A 117 -14.55 14.99 10.44
CA LYS A 117 -13.32 14.74 9.73
C LYS A 117 -12.96 15.97 8.91
N VAL A 118 -11.77 16.46 9.21
CA VAL A 118 -11.06 17.37 8.32
C VAL A 118 -10.71 16.61 7.02
N PRO A 119 -10.67 17.30 5.87
CA PRO A 119 -10.41 16.65 4.57
C PRO A 119 -9.06 15.94 4.47
N VAL A 120 -8.09 16.35 5.30
CA VAL A 120 -6.74 15.79 5.36
C VAL A 120 -6.44 15.37 6.79
N GLN A 121 -6.15 14.10 7.01
CA GLN A 121 -5.81 13.55 8.32
C GLN A 121 -4.46 12.86 8.28
N THR A 122 -3.80 12.79 9.42
CA THR A 122 -2.60 11.97 9.62
C THR A 122 -2.96 10.84 10.58
N LEU A 123 -2.81 9.60 10.13
CA LEU A 123 -3.13 8.41 10.90
C LEU A 123 -1.90 7.50 10.98
N THR A 124 -1.73 6.81 12.10
CA THR A 124 -0.67 5.82 12.26
C THR A 124 -1.21 4.44 11.95
N GLY A 125 -0.58 3.73 11.02
CA GLY A 125 -0.93 2.36 10.65
C GLY A 125 -0.47 1.34 11.68
N ALA A 126 -0.99 0.11 11.60
CA ALA A 126 -0.60 -1.00 12.47
C ALA A 126 0.88 -1.41 12.30
N ASP A 127 1.51 -1.00 11.21
CA ASP A 127 2.94 -1.16 10.94
C ASP A 127 3.81 -0.06 11.59
N GLY A 128 3.21 0.82 12.40
CA GLY A 128 3.89 1.92 13.10
C GLY A 128 4.26 3.11 12.21
N LYS A 129 3.85 3.11 10.93
CA LYS A 129 4.14 4.21 10.01
C LYS A 129 3.04 5.25 10.03
N SER A 130 3.43 6.50 9.78
CA SER A 130 2.50 7.60 9.57
C SER A 130 2.01 7.60 8.12
N TYR A 131 0.71 7.79 7.94
CA TYR A 131 0.03 7.91 6.66
C TYR A 131 -0.77 9.20 6.62
N ARG A 132 -0.75 9.86 5.46
CA ARG A 132 -1.64 10.99 5.16
C ARG A 132 -2.87 10.44 4.46
N VAL A 133 -4.04 10.68 5.02
CA VAL A 133 -5.33 10.25 4.48
C VAL A 133 -6.09 11.46 4.00
N ASP A 134 -6.32 11.51 2.69
CA ASP A 134 -7.12 12.54 2.03
C ASP A 134 -8.52 11.99 1.78
N THR A 135 -9.53 12.75 2.19
CA THR A 135 -10.95 12.42 2.00
C THR A 135 -11.60 13.46 1.10
N TYR A 136 -12.10 13.01 -0.03
CA TYR A 136 -12.84 13.82 -0.99
C TYR A 136 -14.30 13.42 -0.96
N MET A 137 -15.19 14.40 -0.88
CA MET A 137 -16.64 14.19 -0.97
C MET A 137 -17.20 15.11 -2.03
N THR A 138 -17.68 14.51 -3.12
CA THR A 138 -18.10 15.24 -4.33
C THR A 138 -19.46 14.76 -4.78
N TRP A 139 -20.24 15.64 -5.38
CA TRP A 139 -21.45 15.23 -6.08
C TRP A 139 -21.08 14.58 -7.42
N GLN A 140 -21.69 13.44 -7.71
CA GLN A 140 -21.59 12.78 -9.01
C GLN A 140 -22.99 12.64 -9.60
N THR A 141 -23.22 13.33 -10.72
CA THR A 141 -24.45 13.19 -11.49
C THR A 141 -24.28 12.06 -12.50
N ILE A 142 -25.17 11.07 -12.45
CA ILE A 142 -25.24 10.03 -13.47
C ILE A 142 -26.18 10.52 -14.58
N THR A 143 -25.78 10.39 -15.84
CA THR A 143 -26.61 10.78 -16.99
C THR A 143 -27.95 10.06 -16.95
N GLY A 144 -29.05 10.82 -16.86
CA GLY A 144 -30.40 10.27 -16.73
C GLY A 144 -30.73 9.72 -15.33
N GLY A 145 -29.86 9.91 -14.34
CA GLY A 145 -30.02 9.45 -12.97
C GLY A 145 -29.97 10.57 -11.93
N ARG A 146 -30.09 10.19 -10.67
CA ARG A 146 -29.98 11.10 -9.53
C ARG A 146 -28.50 11.41 -9.23
N ALA A 147 -28.26 12.60 -8.69
CA ALA A 147 -26.97 12.92 -8.09
C ALA A 147 -26.72 12.06 -6.84
N VAL A 148 -25.57 11.41 -6.78
CA VAL A 148 -25.08 10.62 -5.65
C VAL A 148 -23.87 11.29 -5.02
N LYS A 149 -23.62 11.01 -3.74
CA LYS A 149 -22.38 11.46 -3.08
C LYS A 149 -21.28 10.46 -3.39
N LEU A 150 -20.22 10.89 -4.07
CA LEU A 150 -19.01 10.10 -4.27
C LEU A 150 -18.01 10.46 -3.17
N VAL A 151 -17.65 9.47 -2.36
CA VAL A 151 -16.54 9.58 -1.41
C VAL A 151 -15.32 8.89 -2.01
N THR A 152 -14.19 9.58 -2.03
CA THR A 152 -12.89 9.01 -2.40
C THR A 152 -11.92 9.18 -1.24
N ILE A 153 -11.30 8.08 -0.81
CA ILE A 153 -10.25 8.04 0.19
C ILE A 153 -8.92 7.74 -0.50
N VAL A 154 -7.91 8.57 -0.28
CA VAL A 154 -6.56 8.38 -0.80
C VAL A 154 -5.59 8.31 0.36
N VAL A 155 -4.93 7.18 0.51
CA VAL A 155 -3.92 6.96 1.55
C VAL A 155 -2.54 7.11 0.93
N ARG A 156 -1.79 8.07 1.45
CA ARG A 156 -0.45 8.46 1.01
C ARG A 156 0.58 8.17 2.10
N ASP A 157 1.83 8.05 1.68
CA ASP A 157 2.94 8.00 2.60
C ASP A 157 2.99 9.29 3.44
N GLY A 158 3.27 9.16 4.74
CA GLY A 158 3.35 10.30 5.65
C GLY A 158 4.61 11.15 5.44
N ALA A 159 5.69 10.58 4.91
CA ALA A 159 6.93 11.31 4.62
C ALA A 159 6.98 11.82 3.17
N ASP A 160 6.50 11.02 2.20
CA ASP A 160 6.37 11.41 0.80
C ASP A 160 4.90 11.42 0.36
N THR A 161 4.24 12.56 0.53
CA THR A 161 2.80 12.68 0.27
C THR A 161 2.43 12.50 -1.21
N ASN A 162 3.37 12.56 -2.15
CA ASN A 162 3.10 12.26 -3.56
C ASN A 162 2.89 10.76 -3.80
N LYS A 163 3.42 9.92 -2.92
CA LYS A 163 3.31 8.46 -3.02
C LYS A 163 1.98 7.97 -2.47
N VAL A 164 1.14 7.45 -3.35
CA VAL A 164 -0.13 6.81 -3.00
C VAL A 164 0.08 5.32 -2.76
N TRP A 165 -0.41 4.82 -1.62
CA TRP A 165 -0.37 3.41 -1.25
C TRP A 165 -1.71 2.71 -1.46
N ALA A 166 -2.81 3.41 -1.24
CA ALA A 166 -4.17 2.91 -1.48
C ALA A 166 -5.11 4.03 -1.93
N ARG A 167 -6.11 3.67 -2.73
CA ARG A 167 -7.22 4.54 -3.14
C ARG A 167 -8.49 3.70 -3.18
N THR A 168 -9.52 4.16 -2.49
CA THR A 168 -10.86 3.56 -2.51
C THR A 168 -11.88 4.65 -2.79
N ALA A 169 -12.91 4.33 -3.56
CA ALA A 169 -14.06 5.21 -3.77
C ALA A 169 -15.38 4.44 -3.67
N SER A 170 -16.42 5.09 -3.16
CA SER A 170 -17.79 4.57 -3.18
C SER A 170 -18.78 5.69 -3.37
N SER A 171 -19.86 5.40 -4.09
CA SER A 171 -21.04 6.24 -4.13
C SER A 171 -21.98 5.90 -2.97
N PHE A 172 -22.71 6.91 -2.52
CA PHE A 172 -23.77 6.84 -1.52
C PHE A 172 -25.00 7.49 -2.12
N ASP A 173 -26.13 6.79 -2.06
CA ASP A 173 -27.44 7.27 -2.50
C ASP A 173 -28.37 7.35 -1.30
N ALA A 174 -29.25 8.35 -1.26
CA ALA A 174 -30.19 8.51 -0.14
C ALA A 174 -31.21 7.36 -0.05
N SER A 175 -31.37 6.56 -1.11
CA SER A 175 -32.20 5.35 -1.09
C SER A 175 -31.58 4.21 -0.25
N THR A 176 -30.31 4.32 0.13
CA THR A 176 -29.54 3.24 0.77
C THR A 176 -29.26 3.45 2.26
N GLY A 177 -29.73 4.55 2.87
CA GLY A 177 -29.56 4.79 4.31
C GLY A 177 -30.36 5.98 4.83
N GLU A 178 -31.26 5.71 5.77
CA GLU A 178 -31.98 6.67 6.63
C GLU A 178 -31.35 6.69 8.02
#